data_AF-A0A9K3KJ71-F1
#
_entry.id   AF-A0A9K3KJ71-F1
#
_cell.length_a   1.000
_cell.length_b   1.000
_cell.length_c   1.000
_cell.angle_alpha   90.00
_cell.angle_beta   90.00
_cell.angle_gamma   90.00
#
_symmetry.space_group_name_H-M   'P 1'
#
loop_
_entity.id
_entity.type
_entity.pdbx_description
1 polymer ?
#
loop_
_entity_poly.entity_id
_entity_poly.type
_entity_poly.pdbx_seq_one_letter_code
_entity_poly.pdbx_strand_id
1 'polypeptide(L)'
;MQLKSSSTSFEDEETGLPTMEVQQKNNDEEDFDRSFSQSRDDSSSSASLLGAAETRRVRITKMVFFLVLAAAATITGVLIFQYASSNQEQEFVVGFTGSADELVVISQLNMQYKFSSLESLAISMTTAGIQGKDNGNTWPFFTHPNFEVEAGNVRRKSSFLVLFWSPFIDTTDGIEWQEYSIQHQDWLQTSYNTLGLIGITPPPIAECVFTNERQLDDESFEPVCLDFTYSETNPFFAPVWQTSPPIAQITNYNEGKNTMLIGTAVEVLLTGKAILSQTYEVTNSKDPESSWENLPTSYMIQPVFDTYDKNNMVGLLSALIPWSYFANILSVDGKGKGIFVFMDNPCGSNLTFYVQGPRVEWLGEGDLHDQRYNEYGVVANASAIQTIQGCPYTMHLYPSQEFESAYKDNSPDHDQSNNTKRCSLHLRMGRCSASKCFKESIEFHKMQQ
;
A
#
# COMPACT_ATOMS: atom_id res chain seq x y z
N MET A 1 -35.99 20.52 -2.01
CA MET A 1 -35.25 20.19 -3.25
C MET A 1 -35.23 18.66 -3.35
N GLN A 2 -36.13 18.08 -4.14
CA GLN A 2 -36.31 16.63 -4.28
C GLN A 2 -35.82 16.21 -5.67
N LEU A 3 -34.94 15.21 -5.76
CA LEU A 3 -34.50 14.62 -7.02
C LEU A 3 -35.24 13.30 -7.24
N LYS A 4 -36.02 13.26 -8.33
CA LYS A 4 -36.72 12.08 -8.86
C LYS A 4 -35.77 11.29 -9.76
N SER A 5 -35.79 9.97 -9.59
CA SER A 5 -35.23 8.98 -10.52
C SER A 5 -36.12 8.85 -11.76
N SER A 6 -35.50 8.70 -12.93
CA SER A 6 -36.20 8.40 -14.18
C SER A 6 -35.53 7.19 -14.83
N SER A 7 -36.26 6.09 -14.86
CA SER A 7 -35.98 4.87 -15.61
C SER A 7 -36.57 5.01 -17.01
N THR A 8 -35.78 4.75 -18.04
CA THR A 8 -36.26 4.65 -19.43
C THR A 8 -35.95 3.26 -19.97
N SER A 9 -37.03 2.52 -20.22
CA SER A 9 -37.12 1.30 -21.01
C SER A 9 -36.80 1.59 -22.49
N PHE A 10 -36.08 0.67 -23.13
CA PHE A 10 -35.86 0.69 -24.58
C PHE A 10 -36.53 -0.55 -25.18
N GLU A 11 -37.41 -0.31 -26.16
CA GLU A 11 -38.20 -1.29 -26.89
C GLU A 11 -37.41 -1.94 -28.03
N ASP A 12 -37.88 -3.13 -28.40
CA ASP A 12 -37.42 -4.02 -29.45
C ASP A 12 -37.56 -3.45 -30.87
N GLU A 13 -36.60 -3.75 -31.76
CA GLU A 13 -36.81 -3.65 -33.21
C GLU A 13 -36.23 -4.88 -33.92
N GLU A 14 -37.13 -5.72 -34.43
CA GLU A 14 -36.88 -6.88 -35.29
C GLU A 14 -36.31 -6.46 -36.65
N THR A 15 -35.25 -7.11 -37.12
CA THR A 15 -34.98 -7.23 -38.57
C THR A 15 -34.39 -8.58 -38.96
N GLY A 16 -35.19 -9.37 -39.69
CA GLY A 16 -34.86 -9.92 -41.01
C GLY A 16 -33.69 -10.89 -41.20
N LEU A 17 -34.02 -12.19 -41.21
CA LEU A 17 -33.26 -13.29 -41.84
C LEU A 17 -32.93 -13.01 -43.33
N PRO A 18 -31.87 -13.62 -43.89
CA PRO A 18 -32.13 -14.84 -44.65
C PRO A 18 -31.11 -15.98 -44.46
N THR A 19 -31.67 -17.19 -44.46
CA THR A 19 -31.05 -18.51 -44.65
C THR A 19 -30.21 -18.61 -45.92
N MET A 20 -29.03 -19.23 -45.82
CA MET A 20 -28.30 -19.76 -46.97
C MET A 20 -28.09 -21.27 -46.84
N GLU A 21 -28.60 -21.97 -47.86
CA GLU A 21 -28.54 -23.41 -48.09
C GLU A 21 -27.14 -23.92 -48.48
N VAL A 22 -26.81 -25.08 -47.90
CA VAL A 22 -26.30 -26.30 -48.54
C VAL A 22 -25.67 -26.19 -49.93
N GLN A 23 -24.39 -26.54 -50.04
CA GLN A 23 -23.90 -27.35 -51.17
C GLN A 23 -22.91 -28.43 -50.70
N GLN A 24 -23.45 -29.64 -50.62
CA GLN A 24 -22.75 -30.90 -50.48
C GLN A 24 -22.49 -31.41 -51.90
N LYS A 25 -21.21 -31.47 -52.32
CA LYS A 25 -20.83 -31.93 -53.67
C LYS A 25 -20.25 -33.34 -53.56
N ASN A 26 -21.13 -34.33 -53.68
CA ASN A 26 -20.80 -35.63 -54.24
C ASN A 26 -20.70 -35.51 -55.77
N ASN A 27 -19.91 -36.39 -56.40
CA ASN A 27 -19.92 -36.85 -57.79
C ASN A 27 -18.58 -37.61 -57.97
N ASP A 28 -18.40 -38.71 -58.67
CA ASP A 28 -19.23 -39.82 -59.13
C ASP A 28 -18.20 -40.90 -59.52
N GLU A 29 -18.58 -42.16 -59.35
CA GLU A 29 -17.94 -43.32 -59.96
C GLU A 29 -18.08 -43.23 -61.50
N GLU A 30 -16.99 -43.43 -62.24
CA GLU A 30 -17.07 -43.96 -63.60
C GLU A 30 -16.22 -45.22 -63.73
N ASP A 31 -16.96 -46.30 -63.90
CA ASP A 31 -16.60 -47.63 -64.33
C ASP A 31 -16.24 -47.61 -65.83
N PHE A 32 -15.02 -48.00 -66.21
CA PHE A 32 -14.65 -48.21 -67.61
C PHE A 32 -13.82 -49.48 -67.76
N ASP A 33 -14.54 -50.59 -67.89
CA ASP A 33 -14.04 -51.87 -68.36
C ASP A 33 -14.00 -51.88 -69.90
N ARG A 34 -12.82 -52.08 -70.50
CA ARG A 34 -12.69 -52.85 -71.75
C ARG A 34 -11.23 -53.23 -72.07
N SER A 35 -11.03 -54.54 -72.02
CA SER A 35 -10.06 -55.38 -72.72
C SER A 35 -9.35 -54.76 -73.94
N PHE A 36 -8.01 -54.83 -73.96
CA PHE A 36 -7.28 -55.11 -75.18
C PHE A 36 -5.99 -55.91 -74.90
N SER A 37 -5.70 -56.78 -75.88
CA SER A 37 -4.81 -57.91 -75.91
C SER A 37 -3.32 -57.64 -75.71
N GLN A 38 -2.70 -58.49 -74.89
CA GLN A 38 -1.61 -59.40 -75.29
C GLN A 38 -0.61 -58.87 -76.33
N SER A 39 0.57 -58.45 -75.87
CA SER A 39 1.81 -58.49 -76.64
C SER A 39 2.97 -58.74 -75.70
N ARG A 40 3.80 -59.68 -76.13
CA ARG A 40 4.81 -60.44 -75.42
C ARG A 40 6.18 -59.75 -75.55
N ASP A 41 7.02 -60.06 -74.59
CA ASP A 41 8.49 -60.20 -74.67
C ASP A 41 9.39 -58.95 -74.63
N ASP A 42 10.43 -59.11 -73.81
CA ASP A 42 11.74 -58.42 -73.78
C ASP A 42 11.87 -57.02 -73.14
N SER A 43 11.82 -56.93 -71.80
CA SER A 43 12.49 -55.81 -71.07
C SER A 43 12.87 -56.06 -69.59
N SER A 44 13.00 -57.32 -69.16
CA SER A 44 13.15 -57.65 -67.72
C SER A 44 14.50 -57.27 -67.08
N SER A 45 15.48 -56.78 -67.85
CA SER A 45 16.77 -56.30 -67.31
C SER A 45 16.86 -54.79 -67.11
N SER A 46 15.96 -54.01 -67.70
CA SER A 46 16.00 -52.53 -67.64
C SER A 46 15.01 -51.97 -66.60
N ALA A 47 13.90 -52.69 -66.35
CA ALA A 47 12.88 -52.30 -65.38
C ALA A 47 13.35 -52.42 -63.91
N SER A 48 14.26 -53.36 -63.61
CA SER A 48 14.82 -53.54 -62.26
C SER A 48 15.85 -52.46 -61.89
N LEU A 49 16.57 -51.91 -62.87
CA LEU A 49 17.50 -50.78 -62.68
C LEU A 49 16.76 -49.43 -62.56
N LEU A 50 15.65 -49.26 -63.29
CA LEU A 50 14.77 -48.10 -63.16
C LEU A 50 14.05 -48.05 -61.80
N GLY A 51 13.51 -49.18 -61.32
CA GLY A 51 12.85 -49.24 -60.00
C GLY A 51 13.77 -48.96 -58.81
N ALA A 52 15.05 -49.35 -58.87
CA ALA A 52 16.03 -49.05 -57.83
C ALA A 52 16.43 -47.56 -57.78
N ALA A 53 16.56 -46.91 -58.95
CA ALA A 53 16.85 -45.48 -59.05
C ALA A 53 15.64 -44.62 -58.64
N GLU A 54 14.43 -45.06 -58.96
CA GLU A 54 13.16 -44.42 -58.59
C GLU A 54 12.93 -44.48 -57.06
N THR A 55 13.22 -45.62 -56.43
CA THR A 55 13.12 -45.79 -54.97
C THR A 55 14.03 -44.82 -54.21
N ARG A 56 15.22 -44.52 -54.74
CA ARG A 56 16.15 -43.55 -54.13
C ARG A 56 15.64 -42.12 -54.24
N ARG A 57 15.06 -41.73 -55.39
CA ARG A 57 14.46 -40.40 -55.57
C ARG A 57 13.27 -40.20 -54.65
N VAL A 58 12.36 -41.18 -54.56
CA VAL A 58 11.21 -41.13 -53.65
C VAL A 58 11.66 -41.00 -52.18
N ARG A 59 12.72 -41.73 -51.79
CA ARG A 59 13.28 -41.61 -50.43
C ARG A 59 13.87 -40.23 -50.15
N ILE A 60 14.59 -39.65 -51.11
CA ILE A 60 15.17 -38.29 -50.98
C ILE A 60 14.04 -37.25 -50.89
N THR A 61 13.04 -37.30 -51.76
CA THR A 61 11.90 -36.35 -51.71
C THR A 61 11.14 -36.46 -50.39
N LYS A 62 10.95 -37.67 -49.86
CA LYS A 62 10.36 -37.87 -48.52
C LYS A 62 11.21 -37.26 -47.41
N MET A 63 12.54 -37.44 -47.43
CA MET A 63 13.43 -36.81 -46.45
C MET A 63 13.39 -35.28 -46.54
N VAL A 64 13.42 -34.71 -47.74
CA VAL A 64 13.31 -33.27 -47.96
C VAL A 64 11.98 -32.75 -47.41
N PHE A 65 10.87 -33.44 -47.69
CA PHE A 65 9.56 -33.09 -47.16
C PHE A 65 9.54 -33.10 -45.62
N PHE A 66 10.07 -34.15 -44.99
CA PHE A 66 10.18 -34.21 -43.52
C PHE A 66 11.08 -33.09 -42.95
N LEU A 67 12.19 -32.76 -43.62
CA LEU A 67 13.07 -31.66 -43.19
C LEU A 67 12.38 -30.30 -43.31
N VAL A 68 11.62 -30.07 -44.39
CA VAL A 68 10.84 -28.83 -44.56
C VAL A 68 9.74 -28.73 -43.51
N LEU A 69 9.03 -29.83 -43.21
CA LEU A 69 8.03 -29.84 -42.14
C LEU A 69 8.66 -29.62 -40.76
N ALA A 70 9.80 -30.24 -40.47
CA ALA A 70 10.53 -30.04 -39.23
C ALA A 70 10.98 -28.58 -39.08
N ALA A 71 11.54 -27.98 -40.15
CA ALA A 71 11.96 -26.58 -40.15
C ALA A 71 10.78 -25.62 -39.98
N ALA A 72 9.65 -25.88 -40.64
CA ALA A 72 8.44 -25.07 -40.48
C ALA A 72 7.88 -25.15 -39.06
N ALA A 73 7.86 -26.36 -38.47
CA ALA A 73 7.43 -26.56 -37.09
C ALA A 73 8.36 -25.87 -36.08
N THR A 74 9.69 -25.94 -36.25
CA THR A 74 10.64 -25.25 -35.37
C THR A 74 10.53 -23.74 -35.48
N ILE A 75 10.41 -23.19 -36.69
CA ILE A 75 10.23 -21.73 -36.89
C ILE A 75 8.94 -21.26 -36.23
N THR A 76 7.82 -21.98 -36.44
CA THR A 76 6.53 -21.61 -35.85
C THR A 76 6.60 -21.68 -34.32
N GLY A 77 7.22 -22.71 -33.76
CA GLY A 77 7.42 -22.84 -32.32
C GLY A 77 8.26 -21.71 -31.73
N VAL A 78 9.33 -21.30 -32.41
CA VAL A 78 10.17 -20.16 -31.99
C VAL A 78 9.39 -18.84 -32.04
N LEU A 79 8.62 -18.60 -33.10
CA LEU A 79 7.81 -17.38 -33.23
C LEU A 79 6.71 -17.30 -32.16
N ILE A 80 6.01 -18.41 -31.89
CA ILE A 80 5.01 -18.47 -30.82
C ILE A 80 5.66 -18.21 -29.47
N PHE A 81 6.82 -18.83 -29.20
CA PHE A 81 7.55 -18.62 -27.95
C PHE A 81 7.98 -17.15 -27.78
N GLN A 82 8.54 -16.53 -28.83
CA GLN A 82 8.92 -15.12 -28.78
C GLN A 82 7.72 -14.19 -28.57
N TYR A 83 6.62 -14.44 -29.27
CA TYR A 83 5.39 -13.67 -29.10
C TYR A 83 4.82 -13.82 -27.68
N ALA A 84 4.72 -15.05 -27.19
CA ALA A 84 4.23 -15.33 -25.84
C ALA A 84 5.12 -14.69 -24.77
N SER A 85 6.44 -14.83 -24.89
CA SER A 85 7.41 -14.23 -23.95
C SER A 85 7.34 -12.71 -23.96
N SER A 86 7.23 -12.08 -25.14
CA SER A 86 7.11 -10.63 -25.25
C SER A 86 5.78 -10.12 -24.69
N ASN A 87 4.69 -10.83 -24.91
CA ASN A 87 3.38 -10.47 -24.35
C ASN A 87 3.37 -10.60 -22.82
N GLN A 88 4.00 -11.64 -22.26
CA GLN A 88 4.14 -11.82 -20.82
C GLN A 88 4.93 -10.68 -20.16
N GLU A 89 6.03 -10.26 -20.78
CA GLU A 89 6.83 -9.13 -20.28
C GLU A 89 6.04 -7.83 -20.31
N GLN A 90 5.30 -7.55 -21.39
CA GLN A 90 4.44 -6.37 -21.48
C GLN A 90 3.33 -6.37 -20.42
N GLU A 91 2.66 -7.50 -20.22
CA GLU A 91 1.63 -7.64 -19.18
C GLU A 91 2.20 -7.43 -17.77
N PHE A 92 3.40 -7.97 -17.50
CA PHE A 92 4.13 -7.74 -16.25
C PHE A 92 4.44 -6.25 -16.05
N VAL A 93 5.02 -5.58 -17.05
CA VAL A 93 5.40 -4.16 -16.96
C VAL A 93 4.18 -3.27 -16.78
N VAL A 94 3.13 -3.47 -17.58
CA VAL A 94 1.86 -2.71 -17.46
C VAL A 94 1.19 -2.98 -16.11
N GLY A 95 1.22 -4.22 -15.65
CA GLY A 95 0.70 -4.61 -14.35
C GLY A 95 1.45 -3.96 -13.20
N PHE A 96 2.78 -3.98 -13.24
CA PHE A 96 3.63 -3.38 -12.21
C PHE A 96 3.48 -1.87 -12.17
N THR A 97 3.60 -1.18 -13.31
CA THR A 97 3.48 0.27 -13.39
C THR A 97 2.12 0.75 -12.90
N GLY A 98 1.03 0.06 -13.25
CA GLY A 98 -0.30 0.37 -12.72
C GLY A 98 -0.39 0.25 -11.20
N SER A 99 0.15 -0.82 -10.60
CA SER A 99 0.18 -0.98 -9.14
C SER A 99 1.10 0.02 -8.44
N ALA A 100 2.23 0.38 -9.08
CA ALA A 100 3.15 1.38 -8.56
C ALA A 100 2.52 2.78 -8.56
N ASP A 101 1.83 3.15 -9.64
CA ASP A 101 1.10 4.42 -9.73
C ASP A 101 -0.01 4.50 -8.67
N GLU A 102 -0.77 3.41 -8.48
CA GLU A 102 -1.78 3.31 -7.42
C GLU A 102 -1.16 3.50 -6.02
N LEU A 103 -0.03 2.84 -5.75
CA LEU A 103 0.73 3.02 -4.50
C LEU A 103 1.16 4.48 -4.30
N VAL A 104 1.75 5.11 -5.32
CA VAL A 104 2.19 6.51 -5.25
C VAL A 104 1.02 7.44 -4.97
N VAL A 105 -0.08 7.32 -5.71
CA VAL A 105 -1.24 8.22 -5.58
C VAL A 105 -1.93 8.05 -4.24
N ILE A 106 -2.27 6.82 -3.84
CA ILE A 106 -3.02 6.58 -2.61
C ILE A 106 -2.16 6.88 -1.38
N SER A 107 -0.86 6.57 -1.41
CA SER A 107 0.04 6.86 -0.30
C SER A 107 0.18 8.37 -0.07
N GLN A 108 0.23 9.18 -1.13
CA GLN A 108 0.20 10.64 -1.04
C GLN A 108 -1.13 11.17 -0.48
N LEU A 109 -2.26 10.63 -0.94
CA LEU A 109 -3.59 11.00 -0.42
C LEU A 109 -3.72 10.67 1.06
N ASN A 110 -3.24 9.50 1.49
CA ASN A 110 -3.22 9.09 2.90
C ASN A 110 -2.40 10.07 3.75
N MET A 111 -1.25 10.54 3.24
CA MET A 111 -0.42 11.52 3.94
C MET A 111 -1.11 12.90 4.01
N GLN A 112 -1.70 13.37 2.91
CA GLN A 112 -2.45 14.63 2.91
C GLN A 112 -3.61 14.58 3.91
N TYR A 113 -4.35 13.47 3.96
CA TYR A 113 -5.43 13.28 4.92
C TYR A 113 -4.96 13.39 6.37
N LYS A 114 -3.79 12.83 6.71
CA LYS A 114 -3.18 12.93 8.04
C LYS A 114 -2.85 14.38 8.39
N PHE A 115 -2.18 15.11 7.50
CA PHE A 115 -1.89 16.54 7.70
C PHE A 115 -3.16 17.37 7.89
N SER A 116 -4.15 17.21 7.01
CA SER A 116 -5.42 17.96 7.10
C SER A 116 -6.21 17.64 8.36
N SER A 117 -6.14 16.39 8.85
CA SER A 117 -6.83 15.99 10.08
C SER A 117 -6.18 16.63 11.31
N LEU A 118 -4.84 16.74 11.33
CA LEU A 118 -4.13 17.40 12.42
C LEU A 118 -4.30 18.93 12.35
N GLU A 119 -4.29 19.54 11.16
CA GLU A 119 -4.61 20.95 10.97
C GLU A 119 -6.02 21.28 11.46
N SER A 120 -7.00 20.41 11.18
CA SER A 120 -8.37 20.60 11.65
C SER A 120 -8.45 20.60 13.18
N LEU A 121 -7.68 19.75 13.86
CA LEU A 121 -7.57 19.76 15.32
C LEU A 121 -6.90 21.04 15.83
N ALA A 122 -5.83 21.51 15.18
CA ALA A 122 -5.16 22.76 15.54
C ALA A 122 -6.10 23.98 15.43
N ILE A 123 -6.94 24.02 14.39
CA ILE A 123 -7.98 25.04 14.23
C ILE A 123 -9.02 24.94 15.33
N SER A 124 -9.44 23.72 15.71
CA SER A 124 -10.35 23.51 16.85
C SER A 124 -9.75 24.06 18.15
N MET A 125 -8.48 23.77 18.42
CA MET A 125 -7.77 24.29 19.60
C MET A 125 -7.63 25.80 19.59
N THR A 126 -7.30 26.39 18.43
CA THR A 126 -7.26 27.85 18.24
C THR A 126 -8.61 28.47 18.55
N THR A 127 -9.71 27.88 18.04
CA THR A 127 -11.08 28.32 18.28
C THR A 127 -11.44 28.26 19.77
N ALA A 128 -11.11 27.16 20.44
CA ALA A 128 -11.37 26.97 21.85
C ALA A 128 -10.56 27.94 22.73
N GLY A 129 -9.30 28.23 22.36
CA GLY A 129 -8.49 29.24 23.03
C GLY A 129 -9.05 30.65 22.90
N ILE A 130 -9.50 31.05 21.69
CA ILE A 130 -10.16 32.33 21.45
C ILE A 130 -11.42 32.47 22.32
N GLN A 131 -12.26 31.44 22.37
CA GLN A 131 -13.50 31.43 23.18
C GLN A 131 -13.21 31.39 24.69
N GLY A 132 -12.14 30.70 25.10
CA GLY A 132 -11.72 30.58 26.49
C GLY A 132 -11.23 31.90 27.09
N LYS A 133 -10.71 32.81 26.25
CA LYS A 133 -10.17 34.11 26.68
C LYS A 133 -11.16 34.94 27.48
N ASP A 134 -12.43 34.92 27.10
CA ASP A 134 -13.49 35.66 27.79
C ASP A 134 -13.79 35.10 29.20
N ASN A 135 -13.39 33.85 29.47
CA ASN A 135 -13.55 33.17 30.75
C ASN A 135 -12.25 33.13 31.57
N GLY A 136 -11.22 33.89 31.17
CA GLY A 136 -9.93 33.95 31.85
C GLY A 136 -8.92 32.85 31.45
N ASN A 137 -9.29 31.95 30.53
CA ASN A 137 -8.34 30.97 29.99
C ASN A 137 -7.47 31.67 28.95
N THR A 138 -6.21 31.90 29.28
CA THR A 138 -5.22 32.52 28.38
C THR A 138 -4.10 31.55 28.12
N TRP A 139 -3.48 31.62 26.94
CA TRP A 139 -2.27 30.85 26.65
C TRP A 139 -1.14 31.33 27.58
N PRO A 140 -0.30 30.43 28.14
CA PRO A 140 -0.30 28.97 27.94
C PRO A 140 -1.29 28.18 28.81
N PHE A 141 -1.89 28.80 29.84
CA PHE A 141 -2.80 28.21 30.85
C PHE A 141 -4.16 27.78 30.29
N PHE A 142 -4.14 26.86 29.33
CA PHE A 142 -5.30 26.37 28.61
C PHE A 142 -5.39 24.84 28.64
N THR A 143 -6.57 24.33 29.04
CA THR A 143 -6.92 22.92 29.00
C THR A 143 -8.11 22.74 28.07
N HIS A 144 -7.94 21.95 27.02
CA HIS A 144 -8.99 21.71 26.05
C HIS A 144 -10.07 20.78 26.67
N PRO A 145 -11.33 21.23 26.80
CA PRO A 145 -12.33 20.58 27.65
C PRO A 145 -12.79 19.20 27.16
N ASN A 146 -12.58 18.87 25.88
CA ASN A 146 -12.95 17.58 25.29
C ASN A 146 -11.81 16.98 24.45
N PHE A 147 -10.56 17.15 24.89
CA PHE A 147 -9.39 16.74 24.11
C PHE A 147 -9.45 15.28 23.65
N GLU A 148 -9.70 14.32 24.55
CA GLU A 148 -9.73 12.90 24.18
C GLU A 148 -10.85 12.57 23.16
N VAL A 149 -11.97 13.30 23.17
CA VAL A 149 -13.04 13.09 22.18
C VAL A 149 -12.57 13.54 20.79
N GLU A 150 -12.03 14.75 20.68
CA GLU A 150 -11.61 15.34 19.41
C GLU A 150 -10.31 14.71 18.89
N ALA A 151 -9.26 14.72 19.72
CA ALA A 151 -7.97 14.13 19.41
C ALA A 151 -8.10 12.61 19.22
N GLY A 152 -8.87 11.90 20.04
CA GLY A 152 -9.08 10.46 19.87
C GLY A 152 -9.77 10.10 18.56
N ASN A 153 -10.69 10.95 18.07
CA ASN A 153 -11.29 10.77 16.75
C ASN A 153 -10.30 11.02 15.62
N VAL A 154 -9.52 12.10 15.69
CA VAL A 154 -8.46 12.40 14.72
C VAL A 154 -7.43 11.28 14.68
N ARG A 155 -6.99 10.82 15.85
CA ARG A 155 -6.03 9.72 16.04
C ARG A 155 -6.49 8.43 15.40
N ARG A 156 -7.69 7.95 15.72
CA ARG A 156 -8.22 6.69 15.17
C ARG A 156 -8.45 6.77 13.66
N LYS A 157 -9.01 7.86 13.15
CA LYS A 157 -9.30 8.03 11.72
C LYS A 157 -8.03 8.18 10.89
N SER A 158 -7.04 8.88 11.41
CA SER A 158 -5.75 9.12 10.73
C SER A 158 -4.72 8.05 11.04
N SER A 159 -5.06 7.04 11.85
CA SER A 159 -4.14 5.99 12.32
C SER A 159 -2.87 6.55 12.94
N PHE A 160 -2.99 7.58 13.77
CA PHE A 160 -1.90 8.04 14.64
C PHE A 160 -1.84 7.11 15.86
N LEU A 161 -0.64 6.83 16.36
CA LEU A 161 -0.47 6.03 17.57
C LEU A 161 -0.88 6.86 18.80
N VAL A 162 -0.32 8.06 18.89
CA VAL A 162 -0.52 9.00 20.00
C VAL A 162 -0.55 10.43 19.44
N LEU A 163 -1.35 11.30 20.07
CA LEU A 163 -1.35 12.74 19.89
C LEU A 163 -0.94 13.43 21.19
N PHE A 164 -0.16 14.50 21.07
CA PHE A 164 0.30 15.34 22.17
C PHE A 164 -0.09 16.78 21.89
N TRP A 165 -0.56 17.47 22.92
CA TRP A 165 -0.69 18.91 22.96
C TRP A 165 0.38 19.49 23.89
N SER A 166 1.22 20.37 23.34
CA SER A 166 2.36 20.95 24.05
C SER A 166 2.34 22.48 23.93
N PRO A 167 1.78 23.23 24.91
CA PRO A 167 1.78 24.68 24.90
C PRO A 167 3.20 25.25 25.06
N PHE A 168 3.44 26.43 24.49
CA PHE A 168 4.68 27.17 24.72
C PHE A 168 4.62 28.01 25.97
N ILE A 169 5.61 27.82 26.84
CA ILE A 169 5.72 28.49 28.12
C ILE A 169 7.01 29.28 28.13
N ASP A 170 6.92 30.56 28.52
CA ASP A 170 8.07 31.40 28.78
C ASP A 170 8.69 31.04 30.14
N THR A 171 9.98 31.28 30.29
CA THR A 171 10.70 31.25 31.57
C THR A 171 9.99 31.97 32.71
N THR A 172 9.30 33.08 32.42
CA THR A 172 8.55 33.85 33.43
C THR A 172 7.32 33.11 33.95
N ASP A 173 6.71 32.27 33.10
CA ASP A 173 5.42 31.64 33.37
C ASP A 173 5.60 30.21 33.89
N GLY A 174 6.84 29.72 33.98
CA GLY A 174 7.16 28.34 34.34
C GLY A 174 6.67 27.92 35.73
N ILE A 175 6.79 28.80 36.73
CA ILE A 175 6.30 28.54 38.09
C ILE A 175 4.78 28.50 38.11
N GLU A 176 4.13 29.48 37.48
CA GLU A 176 2.66 29.56 37.38
C GLU A 176 2.10 28.36 36.60
N TRP A 177 2.83 27.85 35.62
CA TRP A 177 2.44 26.65 34.87
C TRP A 177 2.45 25.40 35.76
N GLN A 178 3.46 25.23 36.60
CA GLN A 178 3.52 24.09 37.51
C GLN A 178 2.30 24.08 38.43
N GLU A 179 1.95 25.23 39.01
CA GLU A 179 0.74 25.38 39.83
C GLU A 179 -0.53 25.10 39.03
N TYR A 180 -0.63 25.66 37.81
CA TYR A 180 -1.76 25.43 36.91
C TYR A 180 -1.93 23.94 36.60
N SER A 181 -0.86 23.26 36.19
CA SER A 181 -0.90 21.86 35.75
C SER A 181 -1.36 20.91 36.86
N ILE A 182 -0.95 21.16 38.11
CA ILE A 182 -1.38 20.38 39.28
C ILE A 182 -2.87 20.62 39.56
N GLN A 183 -3.34 21.86 39.47
CA GLN A 183 -4.73 22.23 39.74
C GLN A 183 -5.70 21.74 38.67
N HIS A 184 -5.24 21.56 37.43
CA HIS A 184 -6.09 21.24 36.27
C HIS A 184 -5.86 19.83 35.71
N GLN A 185 -5.33 18.90 36.49
CA GLN A 185 -5.10 17.52 36.05
C GLN A 185 -6.38 16.66 35.91
N ASP A 186 -7.56 17.24 36.19
CA ASP A 186 -8.87 16.57 36.10
C ASP A 186 -9.23 16.14 34.66
N TRP A 187 -8.58 16.74 33.65
CA TRP A 187 -8.70 16.31 32.26
C TRP A 187 -8.31 14.84 32.06
N LEU A 188 -7.37 14.30 32.85
CA LEU A 188 -6.97 12.90 32.78
C LEU A 188 -8.13 11.98 33.14
N GLN A 189 -8.78 12.25 34.28
CA GLN A 189 -9.93 11.45 34.72
C GLN A 189 -11.09 11.56 33.72
N THR A 190 -11.32 12.76 33.17
CA THR A 190 -12.33 12.99 32.12
C THR A 190 -12.02 12.17 30.87
N SER A 191 -10.74 12.07 30.48
CA SER A 191 -10.29 11.26 29.34
C SER A 191 -10.43 9.75 29.60
N TYR A 192 -10.10 9.29 30.80
CA TYR A 192 -10.31 7.89 31.22
C TYR A 192 -11.80 7.51 31.16
N ASN A 193 -12.67 8.38 31.68
CA ASN A 193 -14.12 8.19 31.63
C ASN A 193 -14.62 8.12 30.17
N THR A 194 -14.08 8.98 29.29
CA THR A 194 -14.39 8.99 27.85
C THR A 194 -14.02 7.67 27.17
N LEU A 195 -12.91 7.05 27.60
CA LEU A 195 -12.46 5.74 27.11
C LEU A 195 -13.19 4.54 27.75
N GLY A 196 -14.15 4.78 28.64
CA GLY A 196 -14.87 3.72 29.35
C GLY A 196 -14.08 3.09 30.51
N LEU A 197 -12.97 3.70 30.92
CA LEU A 197 -12.14 3.27 32.06
C LEU A 197 -12.73 3.75 33.40
N ILE A 198 -14.03 3.54 33.58
CA ILE A 198 -14.78 4.03 34.74
C ILE A 198 -14.30 3.31 36.00
N GLY A 199 -13.97 4.07 37.04
CA GLY A 199 -13.47 3.55 38.31
C GLY A 199 -11.96 3.30 38.36
N ILE A 200 -11.25 3.56 37.26
CA ILE A 200 -9.78 3.60 37.24
C ILE A 200 -9.35 5.06 37.45
N THR A 201 -8.56 5.27 38.50
CA THR A 201 -7.94 6.56 38.78
C THR A 201 -6.60 6.65 38.03
N PRO A 202 -6.36 7.69 37.22
CA PRO A 202 -5.07 7.91 36.59
C PRO A 202 -4.00 8.15 37.66
N PRO A 203 -2.74 7.75 37.43
CA PRO A 203 -1.66 8.11 38.33
C PRO A 203 -1.45 9.63 38.31
N PRO A 204 -0.90 10.22 39.40
CA PRO A 204 -0.58 11.63 39.42
C PRO A 204 0.46 11.99 38.36
N ILE A 205 0.36 13.21 37.84
CA ILE A 205 1.36 13.78 36.92
C ILE A 205 2.61 14.22 37.69
N ALA A 206 3.71 14.48 36.99
CA ALA A 206 4.85 15.16 37.59
C ALA A 206 4.48 16.60 37.98
N GLU A 207 4.83 17.01 39.21
CA GLU A 207 4.55 18.35 39.73
C GLU A 207 5.37 19.47 39.06
N CYS A 208 6.39 19.08 38.29
CA CYS A 208 7.29 20.00 37.62
C CYS A 208 7.44 19.64 36.13
N VAL A 209 7.83 20.62 35.33
CA VAL A 209 8.30 20.36 33.96
C VAL A 209 9.66 19.65 34.04
N PHE A 210 9.81 18.51 33.39
CA PHE A 210 11.01 17.66 33.50
C PHE A 210 11.63 17.34 32.13
N THR A 211 12.90 16.92 32.12
CA THR A 211 13.65 16.69 30.86
C THR A 211 14.21 15.29 30.68
N ASN A 212 14.36 14.51 31.75
CA ASN A 212 14.83 13.14 31.61
C ASN A 212 13.73 12.27 30.98
N GLU A 213 14.13 11.42 30.04
CA GLU A 213 13.22 10.45 29.45
C GLU A 213 12.80 9.44 30.51
N ARG A 214 11.49 9.26 30.65
CA ARG A 214 10.94 8.19 31.48
C ARG A 214 10.89 6.91 30.66
N GLN A 215 11.66 5.90 31.06
CA GLN A 215 11.39 4.54 30.58
C GLN A 215 10.06 4.07 31.16
N LEU A 216 9.16 3.58 30.30
CA LEU A 216 7.81 3.17 30.69
C LEU A 216 7.81 2.08 31.77
N ASP A 217 8.89 1.29 31.85
CA ASP A 217 9.06 0.18 32.79
C ASP A 217 9.79 0.58 34.09
N ASP A 218 10.20 1.84 34.22
CA ASP A 218 10.94 2.30 35.40
C ASP A 218 9.99 2.78 36.49
N GLU A 219 9.65 1.86 37.39
CA GLU A 219 8.89 2.16 38.62
C GLU A 219 9.64 3.13 39.55
N SER A 220 10.96 3.30 39.38
CA SER A 220 11.81 4.21 40.15
C SER A 220 12.08 5.55 39.46
N PHE A 221 11.31 5.91 38.44
CA PHE A 221 11.48 7.17 37.73
C PHE A 221 11.35 8.39 38.68
N GLU A 222 12.45 9.10 38.85
CA GLU A 222 12.49 10.41 39.51
C GLU A 222 12.61 11.52 38.44
N PRO A 223 11.61 12.43 38.31
CA PRO A 223 11.67 13.51 37.33
C PRO A 223 12.79 14.50 37.68
N VAL A 224 13.64 14.79 36.71
CA VAL A 224 14.63 15.87 36.79
C VAL A 224 13.93 17.17 36.42
N CYS A 225 13.45 17.88 37.44
CA CYS A 225 12.75 19.14 37.29
C CYS A 225 13.63 20.21 36.67
N LEU A 226 13.05 20.98 35.75
CA LEU A 226 13.67 22.17 35.21
C LEU A 226 13.68 23.29 36.24
N ASP A 227 14.84 23.92 36.37
CA ASP A 227 14.98 25.18 37.07
C ASP A 227 14.74 26.34 36.09
N PHE A 228 13.56 26.95 36.19
CA PHE A 228 13.18 28.11 35.37
C PHE A 228 14.02 29.35 35.68
N THR A 229 14.70 29.41 36.83
CA THR A 229 15.48 30.58 37.23
C THR A 229 16.85 30.69 36.54
N TYR A 230 17.32 29.60 35.92
CA TYR A 230 18.67 29.49 35.35
C TYR A 230 18.73 29.24 33.83
N SER A 231 17.60 29.22 33.13
CA SER A 231 17.56 28.87 31.71
C SER A 231 17.93 30.05 30.79
N GLU A 232 19.20 30.44 30.77
CA GLU A 232 19.71 31.49 29.87
C GLU A 232 19.76 31.08 28.38
N THR A 233 19.53 29.80 28.06
CA THR A 233 19.81 29.26 26.70
C THR A 233 18.62 28.64 25.99
N ASN A 234 17.45 28.48 26.64
CA ASN A 234 16.27 27.91 26.00
C ASN A 234 15.12 28.93 25.99
N PRO A 235 14.73 29.47 24.82
CA PRO A 235 13.78 30.59 24.75
C PRO A 235 12.32 30.19 25.01
N PHE A 236 11.98 28.90 25.04
CA PHE A 236 10.63 28.43 25.38
C PHE A 236 10.66 26.97 25.85
N PHE A 237 9.67 26.60 26.66
CA PHE A 237 9.40 25.23 27.09
C PHE A 237 8.13 24.73 26.43
N ALA A 238 8.08 23.43 26.10
CA ALA A 238 6.92 22.80 25.48
C ALA A 238 6.57 21.51 26.24
N PRO A 239 6.02 21.60 27.47
CA PRO A 239 5.61 20.42 28.19
C PRO A 239 4.43 19.74 27.49
N VAL A 240 4.45 18.41 27.43
CA VAL A 240 3.25 17.64 27.08
C VAL A 240 2.17 17.93 28.11
N TRP A 241 1.06 18.55 27.70
CA TRP A 241 -0.04 18.88 28.61
C TRP A 241 -1.20 17.90 28.49
N GLN A 242 -1.71 17.64 27.29
CA GLN A 242 -2.80 16.70 27.06
C GLN A 242 -2.42 15.69 25.99
N THR A 243 -2.86 14.44 26.14
CA THR A 243 -2.55 13.38 25.18
C THR A 243 -3.78 12.57 24.82
N SER A 244 -3.77 11.98 23.62
CA SER A 244 -4.71 10.92 23.25
C SER A 244 -3.92 9.72 22.72
N PRO A 245 -4.04 8.52 23.33
CA PRO A 245 -4.75 8.26 24.59
C PRO A 245 -4.15 9.04 25.78
N PRO A 246 -4.85 9.17 26.93
CA PRO A 246 -4.33 9.89 28.09
C PRO A 246 -3.18 9.12 28.75
N ILE A 247 -2.00 9.76 28.88
CA ILE A 247 -0.77 9.18 29.43
C ILE A 247 -0.21 10.15 30.48
N ALA A 248 -0.60 9.95 31.74
CA ALA A 248 -0.17 10.82 32.84
C ALA A 248 1.36 10.81 33.07
N GLN A 249 2.02 9.72 32.70
CA GLN A 249 3.45 9.49 32.94
C GLN A 249 4.38 10.42 32.18
N ILE A 250 3.91 10.96 31.05
CA ILE A 250 4.65 11.89 30.20
C ILE A 250 4.11 13.32 30.30
N THR A 251 3.01 13.55 31.02
CA THR A 251 2.50 14.90 31.26
C THR A 251 3.56 15.71 32.01
N ASN A 252 3.81 16.94 31.56
CA ASN A 252 4.91 17.83 31.95
C ASN A 252 6.31 17.42 31.45
N TYR A 253 6.46 16.40 30.60
CA TYR A 253 7.72 16.16 29.89
C TYR A 253 7.97 17.28 28.88
N ASN A 254 9.12 17.93 28.94
CA ASN A 254 9.48 19.01 28.02
C ASN A 254 9.95 18.47 26.66
N GLU A 255 9.03 18.42 25.69
CA GLU A 255 9.36 18.02 24.31
C GLU A 255 10.37 18.96 23.64
N GLY A 256 10.48 20.21 24.10
CA GLY A 256 11.46 21.18 23.60
C GLY A 256 12.92 20.77 23.83
N LYS A 257 13.18 19.78 24.70
CA LYS A 257 14.52 19.19 24.90
C LYS A 257 14.76 17.90 24.13
N ASN A 258 13.73 17.35 23.49
CA ASN A 258 13.87 16.15 22.69
C ASN A 258 14.71 16.47 21.44
N THR A 259 15.92 15.94 21.40
CA THR A 259 16.90 16.21 20.33
C THR A 259 16.44 15.70 18.96
N MET A 260 15.53 14.73 18.92
CA MET A 260 14.95 14.21 17.67
C MET A 260 13.85 15.14 17.13
N LEU A 261 13.15 15.84 18.03
CA LEU A 261 12.11 16.80 17.66
C LEU A 261 12.67 18.19 17.36
N ILE A 262 13.79 18.57 17.98
CA ILE A 262 14.24 19.98 17.97
C ILE A 262 14.40 20.54 16.55
N GLY A 263 15.00 19.79 15.62
CA GLY A 263 15.15 20.25 14.23
C GLY A 263 13.80 20.41 13.51
N THR A 264 12.89 19.48 13.75
CA THR A 264 11.53 19.50 13.18
C THR A 264 10.70 20.64 13.78
N ALA A 265 10.76 20.84 15.10
CA ALA A 265 10.07 21.91 15.80
C ALA A 265 10.60 23.29 15.40
N VAL A 266 11.93 23.44 15.23
CA VAL A 266 12.53 24.67 14.69
C VAL A 266 12.01 24.97 13.29
N GLU A 267 11.92 23.97 12.40
CA GLU A 267 11.35 24.18 11.06
C GLU A 267 9.87 24.63 11.14
N VAL A 268 9.07 24.00 12.00
CA VAL A 268 7.67 24.41 12.23
C VAL A 268 7.59 25.86 12.70
N LEU A 269 8.46 26.26 13.64
CA LEU A 269 8.52 27.63 14.15
C LEU A 269 8.92 28.65 13.08
N LEU A 270 9.87 28.29 12.23
CA LEU A 270 10.34 29.18 11.15
C LEU A 270 9.32 29.32 10.03
N THR A 271 8.60 28.24 9.70
CA THR A 271 7.72 28.19 8.52
C THR A 271 6.24 28.42 8.84
N GLY A 272 5.82 28.19 10.08
CA GLY A 272 4.42 28.15 10.48
C GLY A 272 3.62 27.02 9.80
N LYS A 273 4.29 25.98 9.30
CA LYS A 273 3.70 24.84 8.59
C LYS A 273 3.88 23.55 9.35
N ALA A 274 3.06 22.56 9.02
CA ALA A 274 3.18 21.23 9.58
C ALA A 274 4.33 20.47 8.92
N ILE A 275 5.13 19.76 9.73
CA ILE A 275 6.33 19.06 9.27
C ILE A 275 6.34 17.63 9.83
N LEU A 276 6.71 16.68 8.98
CA LEU A 276 7.05 15.31 9.35
C LEU A 276 8.54 15.23 9.69
N SER A 277 8.87 14.71 10.86
CA SER A 277 10.23 14.46 11.31
C SER A 277 10.89 13.33 10.52
N GLN A 278 12.20 13.22 10.69
CA GLN A 278 12.92 11.99 10.40
C GLN A 278 12.34 10.82 11.19
N THR A 279 12.64 9.61 10.72
CA THR A 279 12.23 8.37 11.37
C THR A 279 12.93 8.22 12.72
N TYR A 280 12.13 7.88 13.71
CA TYR A 280 12.54 7.45 15.03
C TYR A 280 12.34 5.94 15.10
N GLU A 281 13.42 5.23 15.40
CA GLU A 281 13.34 3.83 15.78
C GLU A 281 12.83 3.79 17.22
N VAL A 282 11.66 3.17 17.44
CA VAL A 282 11.18 2.89 18.80
C VAL A 282 12.02 1.73 19.33
N THR A 283 13.29 2.00 19.64
CA THR A 283 14.15 0.99 20.25
C THR A 283 13.61 0.70 21.65
N ASN A 284 13.27 -0.57 21.91
CA ASN A 284 13.06 -1.17 23.23
C ASN A 284 11.64 -1.15 23.84
N SER A 285 10.65 -1.71 23.17
CA SER A 285 9.69 -2.56 23.88
C SER A 285 10.14 -4.01 23.74
N LYS A 286 10.39 -4.68 24.86
CA LYS A 286 10.71 -6.12 24.90
C LYS A 286 9.45 -6.98 24.73
N ASP A 287 8.38 -6.45 24.16
CA ASP A 287 7.08 -7.11 24.11
C ASP A 287 6.78 -7.61 22.69
N PRO A 288 7.28 -8.79 22.30
CA PRO A 288 7.20 -9.31 20.93
C PRO A 288 5.77 -9.54 20.40
N GLU A 289 4.71 -9.28 21.19
CA GLU A 289 3.31 -9.51 20.82
C GLU A 289 2.59 -8.27 20.28
N SER A 290 3.16 -7.07 20.39
CA SER A 290 2.51 -5.85 19.91
C SER A 290 2.85 -5.59 18.43
N SER A 291 1.86 -5.83 17.57
CA SER A 291 1.97 -5.82 16.11
C SER A 291 2.41 -4.48 15.47
N TRP A 292 2.56 -3.43 16.27
CA TRP A 292 2.97 -2.08 15.83
C TRP A 292 4.46 -1.80 16.09
N GLU A 293 5.16 -2.69 16.79
CA GLU A 293 6.52 -2.44 17.31
C GLU A 293 7.64 -2.58 16.29
N ASN A 294 7.35 -3.08 15.08
CA ASN A 294 8.37 -3.32 14.06
C ASN A 294 8.34 -2.32 12.89
N LEU A 295 7.55 -1.25 12.98
CA LEU A 295 7.53 -0.23 11.92
C LEU A 295 8.23 1.04 12.40
N PRO A 296 9.05 1.66 11.53
CA PRO A 296 9.60 2.97 11.84
C PRO A 296 8.44 3.94 12.08
N THR A 297 8.67 4.92 12.94
CA THR A 297 7.67 5.91 13.33
C THR A 297 8.25 7.31 13.13
N SER A 298 7.44 8.27 12.73
CA SER A 298 7.84 9.68 12.63
C SER A 298 6.88 10.55 13.44
N TYR A 299 7.36 11.72 13.87
CA TYR A 299 6.50 12.75 14.43
C TYR A 299 5.97 13.64 13.33
N MET A 300 4.66 13.87 13.32
CA MET A 300 4.05 14.96 12.57
C MET A 300 3.73 16.07 13.54
N ILE A 301 4.34 17.23 13.31
CA ILE A 301 4.21 18.40 14.18
C ILE A 301 3.39 19.45 13.43
N GLN A 302 2.32 19.92 14.07
CA GLN A 302 1.39 20.92 13.56
C GLN A 302 1.38 22.11 14.51
N PRO A 303 1.62 23.34 14.03
CA PRO A 303 1.54 24.52 14.87
C PRO A 303 0.10 24.87 15.26
N VAL A 304 -0.08 25.33 16.49
CA VAL A 304 -1.32 25.95 16.99
C VAL A 304 -1.06 27.44 17.22
N PHE A 305 -2.00 28.27 16.79
CA PHE A 305 -1.88 29.73 16.86
C PHE A 305 -2.89 30.31 17.85
N ASP A 306 -2.62 31.49 18.39
CA ASP A 306 -3.57 32.20 19.26
C ASP A 306 -4.81 32.71 18.51
N THR A 307 -4.67 32.93 17.21
CA THR A 307 -5.62 33.59 16.33
C THR A 307 -5.57 32.97 14.94
N TYR A 308 -6.63 33.16 14.15
CA TYR A 308 -6.70 32.65 12.77
C TYR A 308 -5.73 33.34 11.80
N ASP A 309 -5.19 34.50 12.17
CA ASP A 309 -4.21 35.25 11.37
C ASP A 309 -2.84 34.56 11.36
N LYS A 310 -2.64 33.53 12.19
CA LYS A 310 -1.41 32.71 12.29
C LYS A 310 -0.15 33.54 12.58
N ASN A 311 -0.30 34.66 13.29
CA ASN A 311 0.82 35.57 13.61
C ASN A 311 1.64 35.10 14.81
N ASN A 312 0.99 34.44 15.78
CA ASN A 312 1.62 34.06 17.04
C ASN A 312 1.29 32.59 17.36
N MET A 313 2.33 31.77 17.37
CA MET A 313 2.24 30.34 17.68
C MET A 313 2.27 30.16 19.20
N VAL A 314 1.33 29.39 19.73
CA VAL A 314 1.13 29.20 21.18
C VAL A 314 1.46 27.79 21.65
N GLY A 315 1.79 26.89 20.72
CA GLY A 315 2.18 25.53 21.03
C GLY A 315 2.16 24.62 19.81
N LEU A 316 2.40 23.35 20.07
CA LEU A 316 2.51 22.31 19.07
C LEU A 316 1.49 21.19 19.34
N LEU A 317 0.87 20.73 18.26
CA LEU A 317 0.24 19.43 18.20
C LEU A 317 1.21 18.45 17.55
N SER A 318 1.60 17.43 18.28
CA SER A 318 2.52 16.40 17.80
C SER A 318 1.78 15.07 17.67
N ALA A 319 2.04 14.31 16.61
CA ALA A 319 1.43 12.99 16.37
C ALA A 319 2.50 11.95 16.04
N LEU A 320 2.43 10.77 16.66
CA LEU A 320 3.23 9.62 16.25
C LEU A 320 2.58 8.91 15.07
N ILE A 321 3.29 8.84 13.95
CA ILE A 321 2.84 8.24 12.70
C ILE A 321 3.66 7.00 12.40
N PRO A 322 3.06 5.80 12.42
CA PRO A 322 3.73 4.60 11.96
C PRO A 322 3.80 4.62 10.43
N TRP A 323 4.89 4.12 9.86
CA TRP A 323 5.06 3.98 8.42
C TRP A 323 4.23 2.84 7.80
N SER A 324 3.23 2.31 8.53
CA SER A 324 2.19 1.42 8.00
C SER A 324 1.28 2.07 6.97
N TYR A 325 1.52 3.33 6.59
CA TYR A 325 0.65 4.08 5.69
C TYR A 325 0.57 3.50 4.25
N PHE A 326 1.49 2.60 3.89
CA PHE A 326 1.41 1.80 2.67
C PHE A 326 0.43 0.62 2.74
N ALA A 327 -0.14 0.35 3.92
CA ALA A 327 -1.04 -0.78 4.14
C ALA A 327 -2.40 -0.54 3.50
N ASN A 328 -3.04 -1.63 3.08
CA ASN A 328 -4.37 -1.63 2.45
C ASN A 328 -4.47 -0.77 1.18
N ILE A 329 -3.37 -0.48 0.52
CA ILE A 329 -3.38 0.24 -0.76
C ILE A 329 -3.63 -0.73 -1.92
N LEU A 330 -2.89 -1.83 -1.98
CA LEU A 330 -3.02 -2.80 -3.07
C LEU A 330 -4.18 -3.78 -2.83
N SER A 331 -5.03 -3.95 -3.84
CA SER A 331 -6.15 -4.90 -3.81
C SER A 331 -5.69 -6.36 -3.75
N VAL A 332 -6.48 -7.21 -3.07
CA VAL A 332 -6.18 -8.64 -2.81
C VAL A 332 -6.40 -9.51 -4.06
N ASP A 333 -7.10 -9.00 -5.09
CA ASP A 333 -7.67 -9.79 -6.19
C ASP A 333 -6.66 -10.21 -7.29
N GLY A 334 -5.41 -10.51 -6.90
CA GLY A 334 -4.45 -11.22 -7.73
C GLY A 334 -3.29 -10.40 -8.29
N LYS A 335 -3.32 -9.06 -8.16
CA LYS A 335 -2.24 -8.12 -8.53
C LYS A 335 -1.48 -7.51 -7.35
N GLY A 336 -1.99 -7.67 -6.12
CA GLY A 336 -1.34 -7.23 -4.88
C GLY A 336 -0.20 -8.13 -4.41
N LYS A 337 0.65 -8.61 -5.33
CA LYS A 337 1.86 -9.38 -4.99
C LYS A 337 3.03 -8.40 -4.83
N GLY A 338 4.09 -8.83 -4.15
CA GLY A 338 5.10 -7.95 -3.53
C GLY A 338 5.61 -6.78 -4.38
N ILE A 339 5.59 -5.58 -3.81
CA ILE A 339 6.30 -4.41 -4.33
C ILE A 339 7.25 -3.92 -3.26
N PHE A 340 8.52 -3.73 -3.62
CA PHE A 340 9.47 -3.03 -2.78
C PHE A 340 9.23 -1.53 -2.91
N VAL A 341 9.12 -0.83 -1.79
CA VAL A 341 9.02 0.63 -1.73
C VAL A 341 10.21 1.14 -0.93
N PHE A 342 11.16 1.75 -1.62
CA PHE A 342 12.32 2.42 -1.03
C PHE A 342 12.03 3.92 -0.93
N MET A 343 12.00 4.43 0.30
CA MET A 343 11.89 5.83 0.64
C MET A 343 13.30 6.41 0.76
N ASP A 344 13.69 7.22 -0.21
CA ASP A 344 14.96 7.95 -0.18
C ASP A 344 14.76 9.33 0.44
N ASN A 345 15.58 9.66 1.43
CA ASN A 345 15.63 10.96 2.06
C ASN A 345 17.09 11.41 2.24
N PRO A 346 17.51 12.53 1.63
CA PRO A 346 18.91 12.95 1.67
C PRO A 346 19.40 13.31 3.08
N CYS A 347 18.50 13.44 4.06
CA CYS A 347 18.82 13.74 5.45
C CYS A 347 18.90 12.50 6.35
N GLY A 348 18.81 11.29 5.80
CA GLY A 348 19.22 10.05 6.48
C GLY A 348 18.12 9.01 6.73
N SER A 349 16.84 9.35 6.54
CA SER A 349 15.72 8.41 6.72
C SER A 349 15.46 7.55 5.48
N ASN A 350 16.43 6.71 5.14
CA ASN A 350 16.37 5.83 3.98
C ASN A 350 15.76 4.49 4.38
N LEU A 351 14.54 4.20 3.95
CA LEU A 351 13.76 3.05 4.45
C LEU A 351 13.27 2.17 3.30
N THR A 352 13.40 0.85 3.42
CA THR A 352 12.75 -0.09 2.49
C THR A 352 11.60 -0.83 3.14
N PHE A 353 10.48 -0.89 2.41
CA PHE A 353 9.30 -1.66 2.75
C PHE A 353 8.98 -2.69 1.68
N TYR A 354 8.39 -3.81 2.09
CA TYR A 354 7.78 -4.79 1.21
C TYR A 354 6.25 -4.73 1.38
N VAL A 355 5.56 -4.38 0.30
CA VAL A 355 4.10 -4.19 0.29
C VAL A 355 3.45 -5.35 -0.44
N GLN A 356 2.57 -6.08 0.25
CA GLN A 356 1.84 -7.23 -0.30
C GLN A 356 0.36 -7.15 0.08
N GLY A 357 -0.44 -6.64 -0.85
CA GLY A 357 -1.87 -6.42 -0.65
C GLY A 357 -2.12 -5.51 0.56
N PRO A 358 -2.79 -6.01 1.63
CA PRO A 358 -3.04 -5.22 2.83
C PRO A 358 -1.85 -5.14 3.78
N ARG A 359 -0.79 -5.95 3.57
CA ARG A 359 0.34 -6.06 4.50
C ARG A 359 1.51 -5.20 4.05
N VAL A 360 2.17 -4.60 5.04
CA VAL A 360 3.44 -3.87 4.87
C VAL A 360 4.42 -4.47 5.85
N GLU A 361 5.59 -4.82 5.35
CA GLU A 361 6.72 -5.28 6.13
C GLU A 361 7.85 -4.26 5.98
N TRP A 362 8.43 -3.80 7.09
CA TRP A 362 9.65 -3.00 7.05
C TRP A 362 10.84 -3.93 6.95
N LEU A 363 11.67 -3.73 5.91
CA LEU A 363 12.84 -4.58 5.66
C LEU A 363 14.12 -4.05 6.31
N GLY A 364 14.15 -2.76 6.63
CA GLY A 364 15.32 -2.09 7.22
C GLY A 364 15.66 -0.78 6.54
N GLU A 365 16.83 -0.26 6.90
CA GLU A 365 17.39 0.95 6.32
C GLU A 365 18.15 0.68 5.00
N GLY A 366 18.22 1.71 4.16
CA GLY A 366 18.85 1.64 2.84
C GLY A 366 17.96 1.01 1.78
N ASP A 367 18.48 0.91 0.56
CA ASP A 367 17.76 0.34 -0.58
C ASP A 367 17.95 -1.19 -0.61
N LEU A 368 16.90 -1.92 -0.20
CA LEU A 368 16.93 -3.38 -0.01
C LEU A 368 16.09 -4.14 -1.04
N HIS A 369 15.75 -3.50 -2.17
CA HIS A 369 15.04 -4.17 -3.25
C HIS A 369 15.92 -5.20 -3.98
N ASP A 370 15.28 -6.09 -4.72
CA ASP A 370 15.99 -7.05 -5.56
C ASP A 370 16.54 -6.38 -6.83
N GLN A 371 17.87 -6.29 -6.90
CA GLN A 371 18.59 -5.59 -7.98
C GLN A 371 18.34 -6.17 -9.38
N ARG A 372 17.80 -7.39 -9.49
CA ARG A 372 17.38 -7.95 -10.79
C ARG A 372 16.30 -7.11 -11.46
N TYR A 373 15.55 -6.32 -10.70
CA TYR A 373 14.44 -5.52 -11.20
C TYR A 373 14.75 -4.02 -11.32
N ASN A 374 16.02 -3.61 -11.22
CA ASN A 374 16.44 -2.19 -11.36
C ASN A 374 15.83 -1.50 -12.58
N GLU A 375 15.75 -2.20 -13.71
CA GLU A 375 15.28 -1.64 -14.99
C GLU A 375 13.78 -1.34 -15.01
N TYR A 376 13.01 -1.93 -14.10
CA TYR A 376 11.56 -1.73 -13.99
C TYR A 376 11.19 -0.65 -12.98
N GLY A 377 12.16 -0.06 -12.27
CA GLY A 377 11.91 0.87 -11.18
C GLY A 377 11.03 2.07 -11.57
N VAL A 378 10.04 2.38 -10.74
CA VAL A 378 9.24 3.61 -10.82
C VAL A 378 9.72 4.57 -9.75
N VAL A 379 9.97 5.82 -10.13
CA VAL A 379 10.43 6.87 -9.22
C VAL A 379 9.41 8.00 -9.18
N ALA A 380 8.99 8.39 -7.98
CA ALA A 380 8.04 9.47 -7.77
C ALA A 380 8.43 10.35 -6.58
N ASN A 381 8.23 11.66 -6.71
CA ASN A 381 8.41 12.57 -5.59
C ASN A 381 7.27 12.38 -4.57
N ALA A 382 7.59 12.27 -3.29
CA ALA A 382 6.59 12.18 -2.23
C ALA A 382 6.20 13.59 -1.73
N SER A 383 5.72 14.45 -2.62
CA SER A 383 5.44 15.87 -2.34
C SER A 383 4.36 16.11 -1.28
N ALA A 384 3.52 15.12 -1.00
CA ALA A 384 2.55 15.17 0.09
C ALA A 384 3.21 15.13 1.48
N ILE A 385 4.45 14.63 1.58
CA ILE A 385 5.21 14.60 2.82
C ILE A 385 5.91 15.95 2.97
N GLN A 386 5.38 16.82 3.83
CA GLN A 386 6.05 18.05 4.21
C GLN A 386 7.15 17.72 5.20
N THR A 387 8.40 17.96 4.85
CA THR A 387 9.58 17.68 5.68
C THR A 387 10.39 18.94 5.91
N ILE A 388 11.46 18.81 6.69
CA ILE A 388 12.48 19.85 6.86
C ILE A 388 12.99 20.31 5.49
N GLN A 389 13.17 21.62 5.31
CA GLN A 389 13.67 22.18 4.06
C GLN A 389 14.97 21.51 3.62
N GLY A 390 15.00 21.03 2.37
CA GLY A 390 16.16 20.32 1.81
C GLY A 390 16.15 18.81 2.03
N CYS A 391 15.14 18.26 2.72
CA CYS A 391 14.98 16.83 2.99
C CYS A 391 13.75 16.21 2.32
N PRO A 392 13.47 16.43 1.01
CA PRO A 392 12.29 15.84 0.37
C PRO A 392 12.43 14.32 0.28
N TYR A 393 11.32 13.60 0.46
CA TYR A 393 11.27 12.17 0.21
C TYR A 393 11.05 11.87 -1.28
N THR A 394 11.75 10.85 -1.77
CA THR A 394 11.50 10.23 -3.07
C THR A 394 11.09 8.77 -2.87
N MET A 395 10.04 8.34 -3.56
CA MET A 395 9.59 6.95 -3.58
C MET A 395 10.20 6.24 -4.78
N HIS A 396 10.91 5.14 -4.53
CA HIS A 396 11.42 4.22 -5.54
C HIS A 396 10.68 2.89 -5.38
N LEU A 397 9.96 2.46 -6.40
CA LEU A 397 9.15 1.25 -6.37
C LEU A 397 9.75 0.22 -7.32
N TYR A 398 9.86 -1.03 -6.87
CA TYR A 398 10.38 -2.14 -7.67
C TYR A 398 9.50 -3.38 -7.53
N PRO A 399 9.28 -4.15 -8.62
CA PRO A 399 8.54 -5.40 -8.52
C PRO A 399 9.37 -6.43 -7.75
N SER A 400 8.69 -7.37 -7.09
CA SER A 400 9.33 -8.54 -6.50
C SER A 400 9.29 -9.75 -7.43
N GLN A 401 10.04 -10.79 -7.07
CA GLN A 401 9.98 -12.08 -7.77
C GLN A 401 8.58 -12.70 -7.69
N GLU A 402 7.86 -12.51 -6.59
CA GLU A 402 6.48 -12.95 -6.41
C GLU A 402 5.52 -12.18 -7.32
N PHE A 403 5.78 -10.88 -7.56
CA PHE A 403 5.03 -10.09 -8.53
C PHE A 403 5.23 -10.65 -9.94
N GLU A 404 6.47 -10.86 -10.37
CA GLU A 404 6.78 -11.41 -11.70
C GLU A 404 6.20 -12.82 -11.90
N SER A 405 6.33 -13.68 -10.89
CA SER A 405 5.83 -15.06 -10.93
C SER A 405 4.32 -15.12 -11.14
N ALA A 406 3.58 -14.10 -10.70
CA ALA A 406 2.15 -13.96 -10.93
C ALA A 406 1.77 -13.91 -12.42
N TYR A 407 2.62 -13.31 -13.24
CA TYR A 407 2.40 -13.16 -14.69
C TYR A 407 2.95 -14.36 -15.47
N LYS A 408 3.95 -15.07 -14.92
CA LYS A 408 4.46 -16.33 -15.49
C LYS A 408 3.49 -17.51 -15.28
N ASP A 409 2.89 -17.62 -14.10
CA ASP A 409 2.01 -18.74 -13.73
C ASP A 409 0.60 -18.66 -14.33
N ASN A 410 0.13 -17.45 -14.70
CA ASN A 410 -1.18 -17.23 -15.32
C ASN A 410 -1.20 -17.49 -16.84
N SER A 411 -0.14 -18.11 -17.40
CA SER A 411 -0.16 -18.58 -18.79
C SER A 411 -1.30 -19.61 -18.98
N PRO A 412 -2.14 -19.48 -20.03
CA PRO A 412 -3.36 -20.28 -20.21
C PRO A 412 -3.15 -21.80 -20.28
N ASP A 413 -1.90 -22.28 -20.44
CA ASP A 413 -1.57 -23.70 -20.37
C ASP A 413 -1.73 -24.31 -18.97
N HIS A 414 -1.58 -23.53 -17.89
CA HIS A 414 -1.61 -24.07 -16.54
C HIS A 414 -3.04 -24.29 -16.02
N ASP A 415 -4.01 -23.51 -16.49
CA ASP A 415 -5.42 -23.63 -16.10
C ASP A 415 -6.14 -24.75 -16.88
N GLN A 416 -5.72 -25.00 -18.13
CA GLN A 416 -6.15 -26.20 -18.86
C GLN A 416 -5.58 -27.48 -18.24
N SER A 417 -4.34 -27.47 -17.75
CA SER A 417 -3.70 -28.59 -17.05
C SER A 417 -4.44 -28.99 -15.75
N ASN A 418 -4.89 -28.01 -14.95
CA ASN A 418 -5.63 -28.30 -13.71
C ASN A 418 -7.08 -28.74 -13.95
N ASN A 419 -7.77 -28.18 -14.95
CA ASN A 419 -9.10 -28.65 -15.33
C ASN A 419 -9.08 -30.03 -16.00
N THR A 420 -8.02 -30.36 -16.76
CA THR A 420 -7.83 -31.68 -17.36
C THR A 420 -7.43 -32.73 -16.31
N LYS A 421 -6.63 -32.36 -15.30
CA LYS A 421 -6.36 -33.22 -14.13
C LYS A 421 -7.61 -33.47 -13.28
N ARG A 422 -8.47 -32.47 -13.06
CA ARG A 422 -9.77 -32.66 -12.38
C ARG A 422 -10.73 -33.56 -13.16
N CYS A 423 -10.79 -33.42 -14.49
CA CYS A 423 -11.62 -34.29 -15.33
C CYS A 423 -11.10 -35.73 -15.41
N SER A 424 -9.78 -35.93 -15.50
CA SER A 424 -9.18 -37.28 -15.53
C SER A 424 -9.28 -38.03 -14.20
N LEU A 425 -9.30 -37.31 -13.06
CA LEU A 425 -9.52 -37.92 -11.74
C LEU A 425 -10.97 -38.38 -11.56
N HIS A 426 -11.94 -37.65 -12.12
CA HIS A 426 -13.36 -38.03 -12.06
C HIS A 426 -13.76 -39.13 -13.06
N LEU A 427 -13.11 -39.23 -14.21
CA LEU A 427 -13.34 -40.32 -15.17
C LEU A 427 -12.80 -41.68 -14.68
N ARG A 428 -11.80 -41.70 -13.79
CA ARG A 428 -11.33 -42.95 -13.14
C ARG A 428 -12.28 -43.49 -12.06
N MET A 429 -13.25 -42.70 -11.59
CA MET A 429 -14.22 -43.12 -10.58
C MET A 429 -15.64 -43.34 -11.15
N GLY A 430 -15.76 -43.87 -12.37
CA GLY A 430 -16.91 -44.69 -12.84
C GLY A 430 -18.36 -44.22 -12.58
N ARG A 431 -18.61 -42.95 -12.25
CA ARG A 431 -19.94 -42.41 -11.95
C ARG A 431 -20.03 -40.92 -12.27
N CYS A 432 -20.18 -40.59 -13.54
CA CYS A 432 -20.99 -39.44 -13.96
C CYS A 432 -21.31 -39.52 -15.46
N SER A 433 -22.58 -39.34 -15.79
CA SER A 433 -23.05 -39.20 -17.18
C SER A 433 -22.70 -37.82 -17.72
N ALA A 434 -22.21 -37.75 -18.96
CA ALA A 434 -21.82 -36.52 -19.65
C ALA A 434 -22.92 -35.43 -19.69
N SER A 435 -24.19 -35.79 -19.47
CA SER A 435 -25.29 -34.84 -19.39
C SER A 435 -25.29 -33.96 -18.14
N LYS A 436 -24.55 -34.33 -17.08
CA LYS A 436 -24.53 -33.58 -15.82
C LYS A 436 -23.52 -32.43 -15.83
N CYS A 437 -22.34 -32.62 -16.46
CA CYS A 437 -21.33 -31.57 -16.61
C CYS A 437 -21.79 -30.42 -17.53
N PHE A 438 -22.59 -30.72 -18.56
CA PHE A 438 -23.12 -29.68 -19.46
C PHE A 438 -24.16 -28.79 -18.77
N LYS A 439 -24.91 -29.33 -17.78
CA LYS A 439 -25.90 -28.56 -17.01
C LYS A 439 -25.25 -27.61 -15.98
N GLU A 440 -24.15 -28.02 -15.36
CA GLU A 440 -23.43 -27.17 -14.38
C GLU A 440 -22.68 -26.02 -15.05
N SER A 441 -22.19 -26.19 -16.29
CA SER A 441 -21.57 -25.12 -17.08
C SER A 441 -22.55 -24.01 -17.49
N ILE A 442 -23.82 -24.33 -17.69
CA ILE A 442 -24.86 -23.35 -18.07
C ILE A 442 -25.35 -22.55 -16.86
N GLU A 443 -25.43 -23.17 -15.67
CA GLU A 443 -25.80 -22.50 -14.43
C GLU A 443 -24.71 -21.51 -13.96
N PHE A 444 -23.44 -21.85 -14.15
CA PHE A 444 -22.33 -20.94 -13.79
C PHE A 444 -22.32 -19.65 -14.64
N HIS A 445 -22.74 -19.73 -15.91
CA HIS A 445 -22.81 -18.56 -16.78
C HIS A 445 -24.04 -17.66 -16.51
N LYS A 446 -25.08 -18.19 -15.86
CA LYS A 446 -26.26 -17.41 -15.42
C LYS A 446 -26.05 -16.69 -14.10
N MET A 447 -25.00 -17.00 -13.34
CA MET A 447 -24.68 -16.31 -12.08
C MET A 447 -23.69 -15.14 -12.25
N GLN A 448 -23.19 -14.89 -13.47
CA GLN A 448 -22.27 -13.78 -13.78
C GLN A 448 -22.86 -12.71 -14.71
N GLN A 449 -24.18 -12.74 -14.92
CA GLN A 449 -24.97 -11.60 -15.40
C GLN A 449 -25.96 -11.22 -14.31
#